data_AF-A0A1L7LH84-F1
#
_entry.id   AF-A0A1L7LH84-F1
#
_cell.length_a   1.000
_cell.length_b   1.000
_cell.length_c   1.000
_cell.angle_alpha   90.00
_cell.angle_beta   90.00
_cell.angle_gamma   90.00
#
_symmetry.space_group_name_H-M   'P 1'
#
loop_
_entity.id
_entity.type
_entity.pdbx_description
1 polymer ?
#
loop_
_entity_poly.entity_id
_entity_poly.type
_entity_poly.pdbx_seq_one_letter_code
_entity_poly.pdbx_strand_id
1 'polypeptide(L)'
;MKDIFHFDYSTGPLFTGIIIIGVILNSFLKPHYSYSYKGNHYFNMKQNANYIDNETDVFLKTLFSENTSYVTSQELNKIIIDTKFGEQSVDLSQAQFMTDSPEIHIDVSFGETNLRIPNNWKIINKTHSPFASVSFSGFPSTNGDFINVTLTGTVAMGSLNIQY
;
A
#
# COMPACT_ATOMS: atom_id res chain seq x y z
N MET A 1 42.65 10.22 7.22
CA MET A 1 42.38 9.91 5.80
C MET A 1 42.33 8.40 5.65
N LYS A 2 41.15 7.87 5.28
CA LYS A 2 40.93 6.62 4.54
C LYS A 2 41.60 5.34 5.06
N ASP A 3 41.05 4.76 6.13
CA ASP A 3 40.95 3.30 6.20
C ASP A 3 39.68 2.90 5.44
N ILE A 4 39.86 2.73 4.13
CA ILE A 4 38.84 2.26 3.20
C ILE A 4 38.77 0.75 3.38
N PHE A 5 37.59 0.26 3.75
CA PHE A 5 37.25 -1.16 3.79
C PHE A 5 37.75 -1.88 2.52
N HIS A 6 38.84 -2.64 2.66
CA HIS A 6 39.27 -3.59 1.63
C HIS A 6 38.43 -4.86 1.81
N PHE A 7 37.35 -4.96 1.04
CA PHE A 7 36.65 -6.22 0.84
C PHE A 7 37.28 -6.94 -0.35
N ASP A 8 37.99 -8.05 -0.08
CA ASP A 8 38.37 -9.01 -1.11
C ASP A 8 37.10 -9.73 -1.59
N TYR A 9 36.56 -9.28 -2.71
CA TYR A 9 35.38 -9.90 -3.32
C TYR A 9 35.79 -11.15 -4.10
N SER A 10 35.61 -12.32 -3.48
CA SER A 10 35.51 -13.58 -4.21
C SER A 10 34.15 -13.65 -4.91
N THR A 11 34.09 -14.11 -6.16
CA THR A 11 32.85 -14.27 -6.93
C THR A 11 31.88 -15.28 -6.29
N GLY A 12 32.36 -16.20 -5.43
CA GLY A 12 31.55 -17.17 -4.70
C GLY A 12 30.55 -16.58 -3.69
N PRO A 13 30.97 -15.74 -2.72
CA PRO A 13 30.09 -15.16 -1.70
C PRO A 13 29.03 -14.17 -2.23
N LEU A 14 29.22 -13.56 -3.40
CA LEU A 14 28.22 -12.63 -3.96
C LEU A 14 26.91 -13.34 -4.33
N PHE A 15 27.00 -14.54 -4.91
CA PHE A 15 25.79 -15.31 -5.24
C PHE A 15 25.06 -15.81 -3.99
N THR A 16 25.81 -16.19 -2.95
CA THR A 16 25.20 -16.66 -1.68
C THR A 16 24.49 -15.52 -0.96
N GLY A 17 25.07 -14.32 -0.93
CA GLY A 17 24.43 -13.12 -0.37
C GLY A 17 23.12 -12.78 -1.08
N ILE A 18 23.10 -12.81 -2.42
CA ILE A 18 21.88 -12.53 -3.21
C ILE A 18 20.79 -13.59 -2.96
N ILE A 19 21.15 -14.87 -2.84
CA ILE A 19 20.17 -15.94 -2.56
C ILE A 19 19.55 -15.77 -1.17
N ILE A 20 20.34 -15.44 -0.15
CA ILE A 20 19.83 -15.22 1.21
C ILE A 20 18.90 -14.00 1.23
N ILE A 21 19.27 -12.91 0.55
CA ILE A 21 18.39 -11.75 0.37
C ILE A 21 17.11 -12.17 -0.34
N GLY A 22 17.19 -12.97 -1.40
CA GLY A 22 16.01 -13.48 -2.13
C GLY A 22 15.07 -14.32 -1.27
N VAL A 23 15.60 -15.20 -0.41
CA VAL A 23 14.81 -16.04 0.50
C VAL A 23 14.16 -15.20 1.62
N ILE A 24 14.89 -14.23 2.17
CA ILE A 24 14.37 -13.32 3.19
C ILE A 24 13.28 -12.42 2.59
N LEU A 25 13.52 -11.84 1.41
CA LEU A 25 12.53 -11.03 0.69
C LEU A 25 11.25 -11.85 0.42
N ASN A 26 11.38 -13.11 -0.03
CA ASN A 26 10.22 -13.99 -0.25
C ASN A 26 9.38 -14.22 1.02
N SER A 27 10.00 -14.21 2.22
CA SER A 27 9.28 -14.33 3.49
C SER A 27 8.55 -13.04 3.89
N PHE A 28 9.12 -11.87 3.58
CA PHE A 28 8.47 -10.57 3.80
C PHE A 28 7.36 -10.27 2.77
N LEU A 29 7.44 -10.86 1.58
CA LEU A 29 6.46 -10.67 0.50
C LEU A 29 5.15 -11.47 0.71
N LYS A 30 5.09 -12.38 1.69
CA LYS A 30 3.85 -13.08 2.03
C LYS A 30 2.96 -12.15 2.85
N PRO A 31 1.76 -11.78 2.36
CA PRO A 31 0.82 -11.02 3.17
C PRO A 31 0.51 -11.83 4.44
N HIS A 32 0.68 -11.21 5.60
CA HIS A 32 0.42 -11.86 6.89
C HIS A 32 -1.08 -11.91 7.25
N TYR A 33 -1.93 -11.44 6.33
CA TYR A 33 -3.39 -11.52 6.40
C TYR A 33 -3.91 -12.59 5.44
N SER A 34 -4.48 -13.67 5.99
CA SER A 34 -5.13 -14.72 5.19
C SER A 34 -6.54 -14.28 4.78
N TYR A 35 -6.66 -13.46 3.74
CA TYR A 35 -7.92 -13.31 3.02
C TYR A 35 -7.89 -14.18 1.76
N SER A 36 -8.69 -15.25 1.75
CA SER A 36 -8.90 -16.07 0.56
C SER A 36 -9.98 -15.41 -0.30
N TYR A 37 -9.57 -14.71 -1.36
CA TYR A 37 -10.49 -14.23 -2.40
C TYR A 37 -10.19 -14.94 -3.72
N LYS A 38 -11.23 -15.49 -4.34
CA LYS A 38 -11.23 -15.94 -5.73
C LYS A 38 -11.80 -14.82 -6.59
N GLY A 39 -10.99 -13.79 -6.87
CA GLY A 39 -11.32 -12.74 -7.84
C GLY A 39 -10.50 -12.93 -9.11
N ASN A 40 -11.15 -13.11 -10.26
CA ASN A 40 -10.49 -13.13 -11.56
C ASN A 40 -10.26 -11.68 -12.04
N HIS A 41 -9.39 -10.92 -11.37
CA HIS A 41 -8.95 -9.64 -11.91
C HIS A 41 -7.70 -9.87 -12.76
N TYR A 42 -7.90 -9.81 -14.07
CA TYR A 42 -6.84 -9.80 -15.06
C TYR A 42 -5.89 -8.63 -14.76
N PHE A 43 -4.67 -8.96 -14.33
CA PHE A 43 -3.56 -8.03 -14.17
C PHE A 43 -3.16 -7.49 -15.54
N ASN A 44 -3.70 -6.35 -15.95
CA ASN A 44 -3.25 -5.64 -17.14
C ASN A 44 -2.05 -4.77 -16.76
N MET A 45 -0.85 -5.17 -17.18
CA MET A 45 0.34 -4.31 -17.20
C MET A 45 0.22 -3.25 -18.29
N LYS A 46 -0.72 -2.32 -18.14
CA LYS A 46 -0.75 -1.08 -18.91
C LYS A 46 -0.78 0.08 -17.92
N GLN A 47 0.11 1.03 -18.16
CA GLN A 47 0.27 2.35 -17.51
C GLN A 47 -0.99 3.25 -17.53
N ASN A 48 -2.17 2.68 -17.76
CA ASN A 48 -3.42 3.42 -17.77
C ASN A 48 -3.98 3.52 -16.36
N ALA A 49 -4.48 4.70 -16.01
CA ALA A 49 -5.33 4.88 -14.85
C ALA A 49 -6.45 3.83 -14.81
N ASN A 50 -6.52 3.04 -13.74
CA ASN A 50 -7.62 2.10 -13.52
C ASN A 50 -8.78 2.84 -12.84
N TYR A 51 -9.98 2.81 -13.42
CA TYR A 51 -11.19 3.36 -12.82
C TYR A 51 -12.04 2.23 -12.26
N ILE A 52 -12.38 2.32 -10.98
CA ILE A 52 -13.08 1.28 -10.23
C ILE A 52 -14.38 1.86 -9.67
N ASP A 53 -15.49 1.37 -10.21
CA ASP A 53 -16.83 1.81 -9.86
C ASP A 53 -17.74 0.61 -9.62
N ASN A 54 -18.76 0.78 -8.77
CA ASN A 54 -19.73 -0.25 -8.37
C ASN A 54 -19.11 -1.53 -7.77
N GLU A 55 -17.95 -1.43 -7.14
CA GLU A 55 -17.32 -2.53 -6.41
C GLU A 55 -17.54 -2.39 -4.90
N THR A 56 -17.78 -3.51 -4.23
CA THR A 56 -17.94 -3.55 -2.77
C THR A 56 -16.61 -3.80 -2.06
N ASP A 57 -15.74 -4.61 -2.67
CA ASP A 57 -14.40 -4.92 -2.16
C ASP A 57 -13.36 -4.55 -3.23
N VAL A 58 -12.36 -3.74 -2.86
CA VAL A 58 -11.31 -3.30 -3.79
C VAL A 58 -9.97 -3.89 -3.39
N PHE A 59 -9.30 -4.54 -4.34
CA PHE A 59 -7.95 -5.08 -4.18
C PHE A 59 -7.00 -4.50 -5.23
N LEU A 60 -6.00 -3.76 -4.78
CA LEU A 60 -4.98 -3.14 -5.63
C LEU A 60 -3.63 -3.74 -5.30
N LYS A 61 -2.89 -4.13 -6.35
CA LYS A 61 -1.56 -4.71 -6.20
C LYS A 61 -0.58 -4.11 -7.19
N THR A 62 0.55 -3.65 -6.68
CA THR A 62 1.66 -3.12 -7.45
C THR A 62 2.93 -3.90 -7.13
N LEU A 63 3.66 -4.31 -8.17
CA LEU A 63 4.90 -5.06 -8.04
C LEU A 63 5.88 -4.68 -9.15
N PHE A 64 7.06 -4.15 -8.80
CA PHE A 64 8.07 -3.71 -9.78
C PHE A 64 7.51 -2.75 -10.84
N SER A 65 6.59 -1.87 -10.44
CA SER A 65 5.88 -0.95 -11.34
C SER A 65 5.35 0.27 -10.62
N GLU A 66 4.74 1.18 -11.37
CA GLU A 66 3.99 2.33 -10.87
C GLU A 66 2.55 2.22 -11.39
N ASN A 67 1.56 2.39 -10.52
CA ASN A 67 0.14 2.32 -10.87
C ASN A 67 -0.66 3.45 -10.22
N THR A 68 -1.67 3.93 -10.95
CA THR A 68 -2.63 4.92 -10.44
C THR A 68 -4.05 4.36 -10.58
N SER A 69 -4.85 4.46 -9.54
CA SER A 69 -6.24 3.98 -9.51
C SER A 69 -7.19 5.02 -8.93
N TYR A 70 -8.36 5.14 -9.54
CA TYR A 70 -9.43 6.04 -9.11
C TYR A 70 -10.62 5.18 -8.70
N VAL A 71 -11.01 5.25 -7.44
CA VAL A 71 -12.12 4.46 -6.88
C VAL A 71 -13.28 5.39 -6.60
N THR A 72 -14.41 5.14 -7.25
CA THR A 72 -15.64 5.93 -7.10
C THR A 72 -16.82 5.11 -6.58
N SER A 73 -16.54 3.90 -6.11
CA SER A 73 -17.55 2.99 -5.60
C SER A 73 -18.21 3.56 -4.34
N GLN A 74 -19.55 3.48 -4.30
CA GLN A 74 -20.37 4.07 -3.23
C GLN A 74 -20.74 3.09 -2.10
N GLU A 75 -20.55 1.79 -2.33
CA GLU A 75 -20.94 0.71 -1.42
C GLU A 75 -19.72 -0.08 -0.92
N LEU A 76 -18.62 0.62 -0.63
CA LEU A 76 -17.40 -0.03 -0.20
C LEU A 76 -17.57 -0.67 1.18
N ASN A 77 -17.05 -1.89 1.31
CA ASN A 77 -16.88 -2.58 2.56
C ASN A 77 -15.40 -2.64 2.93
N LYS A 78 -14.53 -2.93 1.96
CA LYS A 78 -13.11 -3.11 2.21
C LYS A 78 -12.23 -2.64 1.06
N ILE A 79 -11.09 -2.06 1.41
CA ILE A 79 -10.02 -1.73 0.46
C ILE A 79 -8.73 -2.39 0.94
N ILE A 80 -8.04 -3.07 0.04
CA ILE A 80 -6.74 -3.69 0.27
C ILE A 80 -5.76 -3.18 -0.79
N ILE A 81 -4.61 -2.67 -0.34
CA ILE A 81 -3.56 -2.14 -1.21
C ILE A 81 -2.23 -2.84 -0.84
N ASP A 82 -1.63 -3.54 -1.80
CA ASP A 82 -0.34 -4.22 -1.64
C ASP A 82 0.69 -3.65 -2.63
N THR A 83 1.65 -2.89 -2.14
CA THR A 83 2.67 -2.21 -2.94
C THR A 83 4.06 -2.74 -2.62
N LYS A 84 4.70 -3.36 -3.60
CA LYS A 84 6.02 -3.99 -3.46
C LYS A 84 6.96 -3.49 -4.54
N PHE A 85 8.11 -2.94 -4.16
CA PHE A 85 9.13 -2.48 -5.12
C PHE A 85 8.56 -1.55 -6.21
N GLY A 86 7.85 -0.49 -5.80
CA GLY A 86 7.13 0.36 -6.76
C GLY A 86 6.30 1.45 -6.09
N GLU A 87 5.42 2.05 -6.87
CA GLU A 87 4.51 3.11 -6.40
C GLU A 87 3.05 2.79 -6.71
N GLN A 88 2.17 2.98 -5.74
CA GLN A 88 0.72 2.95 -5.94
C GLN A 88 0.09 4.27 -5.52
N SER A 89 -0.48 4.98 -6.49
CA SER A 89 -1.35 6.12 -6.24
C SER A 89 -2.82 5.68 -6.27
N VAL A 90 -3.59 6.05 -5.26
CA VAL A 90 -5.03 5.73 -5.17
C VAL A 90 -5.82 6.98 -4.80
N ASP A 91 -6.77 7.34 -5.65
CA ASP A 91 -7.73 8.40 -5.38
C ASP A 91 -9.07 7.79 -4.93
N LEU A 92 -9.38 7.98 -3.65
CA LEU A 92 -10.64 7.60 -3.02
C LEU A 92 -11.55 8.80 -2.77
N SER A 93 -11.23 10.00 -3.25
CA SER A 93 -11.94 11.23 -2.89
C SER A 93 -13.43 11.24 -3.25
N GLN A 94 -13.85 10.37 -4.17
CA GLN A 94 -15.25 10.16 -4.54
C GLN A 94 -15.84 8.84 -4.02
N ALA A 95 -15.10 8.08 -3.23
CA ALA A 95 -15.52 6.77 -2.73
C ALA A 95 -16.25 6.89 -1.38
N GLN A 96 -17.14 5.94 -1.10
CA GLN A 96 -17.95 5.93 0.11
C GLN A 96 -18.05 4.51 0.68
N PHE A 97 -17.84 4.37 1.98
CA PHE A 97 -18.09 3.13 2.71
C PHE A 97 -19.57 3.01 3.09
N MET A 98 -20.10 1.78 3.01
CA MET A 98 -21.45 1.40 3.45
C MET A 98 -21.36 0.20 4.41
N THR A 99 -20.54 0.34 5.45
CA THR A 99 -20.28 -0.68 6.47
C THR A 99 -20.11 -0.03 7.84
N ASP A 100 -20.46 -0.75 8.91
CA ASP A 100 -20.34 -0.28 10.29
C ASP A 100 -18.87 -0.18 10.75
N SER A 101 -17.97 -0.91 10.08
CA SER A 101 -16.55 -0.95 10.41
C SER A 101 -15.66 -0.75 9.18
N PRO A 102 -15.57 0.48 8.64
CA PRO A 102 -14.74 0.77 7.47
C PRO A 102 -13.26 0.47 7.74
N GLU A 103 -12.65 -0.30 6.84
CA GLU A 103 -11.24 -0.68 6.93
C GLU A 103 -10.52 -0.49 5.59
N ILE A 104 -9.35 0.14 5.67
CA ILE A 104 -8.35 0.16 4.60
C ILE A 104 -7.14 -0.60 5.10
N HIS A 105 -6.78 -1.67 4.40
CA HIS A 105 -5.60 -2.46 4.68
C HIS A 105 -4.49 -2.11 3.68
N ILE A 106 -3.33 -1.67 4.16
CA ILE A 106 -2.20 -1.27 3.31
C ILE A 106 -0.93 -1.99 3.73
N ASP A 107 -0.39 -2.78 2.81
CA ASP A 107 0.96 -3.34 2.91
C ASP A 107 1.88 -2.67 1.90
N VAL A 108 2.94 -2.00 2.37
CA VAL A 108 3.99 -1.40 1.55
C VAL A 108 5.31 -2.05 1.90
N SER A 109 6.09 -2.43 0.89
CA SER A 109 7.45 -2.95 1.08
C SER A 109 8.36 -2.43 -0.01
N PHE A 110 9.43 -1.72 0.37
CA PHE A 110 10.40 -1.16 -0.59
C PHE A 110 9.74 -0.28 -1.66
N GLY A 111 8.78 0.55 -1.29
CA GLY A 111 7.97 1.32 -2.23
C GLY A 111 7.23 2.48 -1.57
N GLU A 112 6.34 3.08 -2.34
CA GLU A 112 5.55 4.24 -1.94
C GLU A 112 4.06 4.01 -2.22
N THR A 113 3.19 4.43 -1.31
CA THR A 113 1.75 4.48 -1.55
C THR A 113 1.22 5.87 -1.25
N ASN A 114 0.59 6.46 -2.25
CA ASN A 114 0.00 7.80 -2.21
C ASN A 114 -1.52 7.65 -2.19
N LEU A 115 -2.15 8.01 -1.08
CA LEU A 115 -3.57 7.82 -0.85
C LEU A 115 -4.27 9.17 -0.69
N ARG A 116 -5.16 9.50 -1.62
CA ARG A 116 -6.08 10.64 -1.49
C ARG A 116 -7.42 10.14 -0.95
N ILE A 117 -7.89 10.69 0.15
CA ILE A 117 -9.13 10.26 0.84
C ILE A 117 -10.18 11.37 0.86
N PRO A 118 -11.47 11.03 1.04
CA PRO A 118 -12.51 12.01 1.32
C PRO A 118 -12.25 12.82 2.60
N ASN A 119 -12.58 14.10 2.55
CA ASN A 119 -12.43 15.02 3.69
C ASN A 119 -13.25 14.66 4.94
N ASN A 120 -14.32 13.86 4.79
CA ASN A 120 -15.16 13.40 5.90
C ASN A 120 -14.66 12.09 6.54
N TRP A 121 -13.57 11.49 6.05
CA TRP A 121 -12.99 10.29 6.67
C TRP A 121 -12.05 10.68 7.78
N LYS A 122 -12.21 10.06 8.95
CA LYS A 122 -11.28 10.18 10.07
C LYS A 122 -10.46 8.91 10.17
N ILE A 123 -9.19 9.00 9.80
CA ILE A 123 -8.29 7.84 9.80
C ILE A 123 -7.84 7.50 11.22
N ILE A 124 -8.15 6.29 11.66
CA ILE A 124 -7.61 5.68 12.87
C ILE A 124 -6.42 4.80 12.45
N ASN A 125 -5.21 5.37 12.50
CA ASN A 125 -4.00 4.69 12.07
C ASN A 125 -3.56 3.60 13.07
N LYS A 126 -3.56 2.35 12.63
CA LYS A 126 -3.06 1.17 13.36
C LYS A 126 -1.97 0.42 12.56
N THR A 127 -1.30 1.10 11.63
CA THR A 127 -0.25 0.50 10.81
C THR A 127 1.02 0.26 11.61
N HIS A 128 1.78 -0.77 11.22
CA HIS A 128 3.13 -1.01 11.72
C HIS A 128 4.14 -0.51 10.68
N SER A 129 5.11 0.35 11.07
CA SER A 129 5.95 1.08 10.11
C SER A 129 7.47 0.93 10.33
N PRO A 130 8.06 -0.27 10.25
CA PRO A 130 9.49 -0.46 10.46
C PRO A 130 10.33 0.22 9.36
N PHE A 131 11.23 1.13 9.77
CA PHE A 131 12.13 1.86 8.88
C PHE A 131 11.41 2.59 7.74
N ALA A 132 10.19 3.07 7.99
CA ALA A 132 9.33 3.71 7.00
C ALA A 132 8.79 5.05 7.51
N SER A 133 8.16 5.80 6.60
CA SER A 133 7.43 7.03 6.91
C SER A 133 5.93 6.84 6.65
N VAL A 134 5.09 7.31 7.56
CA VAL A 134 3.65 7.47 7.34
C VAL A 134 3.31 8.94 7.57
N SER A 135 2.89 9.62 6.51
CA SER A 135 2.62 11.06 6.53
C SER A 135 1.15 11.36 6.29
N PHE A 136 0.66 12.42 6.92
CA PHE A 136 -0.69 12.94 6.74
C PHE A 136 -0.59 14.42 6.35
N SER A 137 -1.31 14.81 5.31
CA SER A 137 -1.33 16.18 4.79
C SER A 137 -2.75 16.63 4.45
N GLY A 138 -3.00 17.94 4.48
CA GLY A 138 -4.33 18.51 4.32
C GLY A 138 -5.10 18.60 5.65
N PHE A 139 -6.35 19.04 5.56
CA PHE A 139 -7.23 19.22 6.72
C PHE A 139 -8.55 18.49 6.48
N PRO A 140 -9.02 17.66 7.43
CA PRO A 140 -10.35 17.08 7.32
C PRO A 140 -11.40 18.19 7.34
N SER A 141 -12.60 17.88 6.84
CA SER A 141 -13.76 18.76 6.95
C SER A 141 -13.94 19.22 8.39
N THR A 142 -14.27 20.49 8.61
CA THR A 142 -14.60 21.00 9.97
C THR A 142 -16.09 20.88 10.29
N ASN A 143 -16.93 20.55 9.31
CA ASN A 143 -18.39 20.52 9.42
C ASN A 143 -18.95 19.25 8.74
N GLY A 144 -19.63 18.38 9.48
CA GLY A 144 -20.35 17.22 8.94
C GLY A 144 -20.17 15.94 9.75
N ASP A 145 -20.86 14.89 9.31
CA ASP A 145 -20.72 13.54 9.86
C ASP A 145 -19.39 12.91 9.41
N PHE A 146 -18.56 12.56 10.39
CA PHE A 146 -17.30 11.86 10.13
C PHE A 146 -17.49 10.36 10.11
N ILE A 147 -16.78 9.71 9.19
CA ILE A 147 -16.70 8.26 9.13
C ILE A 147 -15.34 7.86 9.70
N ASN A 148 -15.33 7.10 10.78
CA ASN A 148 -14.10 6.55 11.33
C ASN A 148 -13.64 5.38 10.47
N VAL A 149 -12.51 5.54 9.78
CA VAL A 149 -11.92 4.50 8.93
C VAL A 149 -10.67 3.96 9.60
N THR A 150 -10.64 2.66 9.86
CA THR A 150 -9.46 2.02 10.45
C THR A 150 -8.44 1.74 9.35
N LEU A 151 -7.21 2.21 9.53
CA LEU A 151 -6.09 1.92 8.64
C LEU A 151 -5.21 0.85 9.30
N THR A 152 -5.09 -0.31 8.65
CA THR A 152 -4.30 -1.46 9.13
C THR A 152 -3.24 -1.87 8.11
N GLY A 153 -2.34 -2.78 8.50
CA GLY A 153 -1.27 -3.30 7.65
C GLY A 153 0.13 -2.81 8.01
N THR A 154 1.09 -3.06 7.13
CA THR A 154 2.52 -2.82 7.39
C THR A 154 3.15 -1.95 6.32
N VAL A 155 3.85 -0.89 6.72
CA VAL A 155 4.67 -0.05 5.83
C VAL A 155 6.14 -0.31 6.17
N ALA A 156 6.85 -1.12 5.39
CA ALA A 156 8.24 -1.49 5.64
C ALA A 156 9.18 -0.88 4.60
N MET A 157 10.23 -0.18 5.06
CA MET A 157 11.29 0.35 4.19
C MET A 157 10.73 1.16 3.01
N GLY A 158 9.79 2.06 3.28
CA GLY A 158 9.02 2.78 2.27
C GLY A 158 8.24 3.97 2.83
N SER A 159 7.25 4.45 2.08
CA SER A 159 6.42 5.60 2.42
C SER A 159 4.93 5.30 2.21
N LEU A 160 4.11 5.78 3.14
CA LEU A 160 2.66 5.90 2.97
C LEU A 160 2.29 7.38 3.18
N ASN A 161 1.85 8.05 2.13
CA ASN A 161 1.44 9.45 2.18
C ASN A 161 -0.07 9.53 2.03
N ILE A 162 -0.75 10.10 3.03
CA ILE A 162 -2.19 10.25 3.06
C ILE A 162 -2.55 11.73 2.94
N GLN A 163 -3.39 12.05 1.97
CA GLN A 163 -3.87 13.39 1.69
C GLN A 163 -5.39 13.47 1.79
N TYR A 164 -5.87 14.45 2.55
CA TYR A 164 -7.28 14.87 2.58
C TYR A 164 -7.66 15.68 1.33
#